data_AF-A0A8T1FEH8-F1
#
_entry.id   AF-A0A8T1FEH8-F1
#
_cell.length_a   1.000
_cell.length_b   1.000
_cell.length_c   1.000
_cell.angle_alpha   90.00
_cell.angle_beta   90.00
_cell.angle_gamma   90.00
#
_symmetry.space_group_name_H-M   'P 1'
#
loop_
_entity.id
_entity.type
_entity.pdbx_description
1 polymer ?
#
loop_
_entity_poly.entity_id
_entity_poly.type
_entity_poly.pdbx_seq_one_letter_code
_entity_poly.pdbx_strand_id
1 'polypeptide(L)'
;MTVHVTFGERESRHAEIAEINRLASELTASVPNNRKVAVLGDFNLSPQDVLGTLGSHKMALIRSPLSTTVFGKMYDNIWLDRADFSTSNDHEREYFVDSGVLRVDWRYYPPSKSSRLSAQNPMDTMLPRLQTYMSRVQCGYELSDHCPVWVAFAAASKRNGKK
;
A
#
# COMPACT_ATOMS: atom_id res chain seq x y z
N MET A 1 -10.55 -0.04 -10.11
CA MET A 1 -9.81 0.25 -11.36
C MET A 1 -8.34 -0.09 -11.12
N THR A 2 -7.71 -0.74 -12.09
CA THR A 2 -6.27 -1.00 -12.08
C THR A 2 -5.58 -0.11 -13.11
N VAL A 3 -4.49 0.56 -12.74
CA VAL A 3 -3.76 1.49 -13.61
C VAL A 3 -2.28 1.13 -13.69
N HIS A 4 -1.64 1.54 -14.78
CA HIS A 4 -0.18 1.52 -14.91
C HIS A 4 0.20 2.80 -15.66
N VAL A 5 0.56 3.83 -14.90
CA VAL A 5 0.93 5.14 -15.44
C VAL A 5 2.27 5.00 -16.14
N THR A 6 2.39 5.60 -17.33
CA THR A 6 3.61 5.44 -18.12
C THR A 6 4.83 5.97 -17.38
N PHE A 7 5.98 5.34 -17.62
CA PHE A 7 7.26 5.89 -17.17
C PHE A 7 7.75 6.91 -18.21
N GLY A 8 8.08 8.13 -17.78
CA GLY A 8 8.50 9.18 -18.71
C GLY A 8 8.51 10.57 -18.10
N GLU A 9 8.32 11.59 -18.96
CA GLU A 9 8.30 13.00 -18.56
C GLU A 9 7.26 13.27 -17.47
N ARG A 10 7.60 14.15 -16.53
CA ARG A 10 6.79 14.41 -15.34
C ARG A 10 5.41 14.96 -15.71
N GLU A 11 5.35 15.90 -16.65
CA GLU A 11 4.12 16.59 -17.07
C GLU A 11 3.13 15.63 -17.73
N SER A 12 3.62 14.73 -18.58
CA SER A 12 2.81 13.68 -19.23
C SER A 12 2.14 12.80 -18.18
N ARG A 13 2.89 12.37 -17.17
CA ARG A 13 2.36 11.57 -16.07
C ARG A 13 1.32 12.31 -15.26
N HIS A 14 1.49 13.62 -15.00
CA HIS A 14 0.46 14.41 -14.29
C HIS A 14 -0.84 14.51 -15.08
N ALA A 15 -0.77 14.62 -16.41
CA ALA A 15 -1.95 14.58 -17.26
C ALA A 15 -2.67 13.22 -17.20
N GLU A 16 -1.93 12.11 -17.19
CA GLU A 16 -2.49 10.76 -16.99
C GLU A 16 -3.19 10.65 -15.63
N ILE A 17 -2.59 11.17 -14.55
CA ILE A 17 -3.22 11.18 -13.22
C ILE A 17 -4.52 12.01 -13.21
N ALA A 18 -4.52 13.18 -13.85
CA ALA A 18 -5.72 14.01 -13.95
C ALA A 18 -6.86 13.25 -14.65
N GLU A 19 -6.54 12.53 -15.73
CA GLU A 19 -7.52 11.75 -16.47
C GLU A 19 -8.01 10.53 -15.66
N ILE A 20 -7.11 9.83 -14.96
CA ILE A 20 -7.46 8.75 -14.02
C ILE A 20 -8.43 9.26 -12.94
N ASN A 21 -8.18 10.44 -12.37
CA ASN A 21 -9.05 11.05 -11.36
C ASN A 21 -10.43 11.43 -11.93
N ARG A 22 -10.47 11.96 -13.17
CA ARG A 22 -11.71 12.26 -13.87
C ARG A 22 -12.54 10.99 -14.07
N LEU A 23 -11.94 9.93 -14.60
CA LEU A 23 -12.59 8.63 -14.81
C LEU A 23 -13.06 7.99 -13.51
N ALA A 24 -12.25 8.05 -12.44
CA ALA A 24 -12.63 7.53 -11.13
C ALA A 24 -13.84 8.29 -10.54
N SER A 25 -13.94 9.60 -10.77
CA SER A 25 -15.06 10.43 -10.33
C SER A 25 -16.33 10.10 -11.11
N GLU A 26 -16.25 9.91 -12.42
CA GLU A 26 -17.39 9.51 -13.27
C GLU A 26 -17.89 8.10 -12.92
N LEU A 27 -16.97 7.17 -12.65
CA LEU A 27 -17.32 5.84 -12.14
C LEU A 27 -18.01 5.94 -10.78
N THR A 28 -17.49 6.76 -9.87
CA THR A 28 -18.09 6.92 -8.53
C THR A 28 -19.52 7.47 -8.62
N ALA A 29 -19.77 8.43 -9.51
CA ALA A 29 -21.09 9.00 -9.72
C ALA A 29 -22.08 8.01 -10.37
N SER A 30 -21.60 7.04 -11.14
CA SER A 30 -22.43 6.07 -11.86
C SER A 30 -22.67 4.75 -11.12
N VAL A 31 -21.91 4.46 -10.05
CA VAL A 31 -22.05 3.18 -9.34
C VAL A 31 -23.21 3.24 -8.33
N PRO A 32 -24.24 2.39 -8.46
CA PRO A 32 -25.36 2.37 -7.53
C PRO A 32 -24.93 1.87 -6.13
N ASN A 33 -25.70 2.26 -5.10
CA ASN A 33 -25.55 1.83 -3.70
C ASN A 33 -24.30 2.36 -2.96
N ASN A 34 -23.86 3.59 -3.28
CA ASN A 34 -22.78 4.29 -2.58
C ASN A 34 -21.47 3.49 -2.48
N ARG A 35 -21.20 2.62 -3.48
CA ARG A 35 -19.96 1.85 -3.51
C ARG A 35 -18.78 2.78 -3.83
N LYS A 36 -17.68 2.60 -3.10
CA LYS A 36 -16.45 3.35 -3.32
C LYS A 36 -15.67 2.76 -4.50
N VAL A 37 -15.12 3.63 -5.35
CA VAL A 37 -14.18 3.23 -6.41
C VAL A 37 -12.76 3.29 -5.87
N ALA A 38 -12.06 2.16 -5.88
CA ALA A 38 -10.63 2.11 -5.58
C ALA A 38 -9.81 2.13 -6.88
N VAL A 39 -8.75 2.94 -6.92
CA VAL A 39 -7.75 2.95 -7.98
C VAL A 39 -6.45 2.38 -7.42
N LEU A 40 -5.99 1.28 -8.02
CA LEU A 40 -4.79 0.56 -7.58
C LEU A 40 -3.85 0.41 -8.78
N GLY A 41 -2.55 0.46 -8.58
CA GLY A 41 -1.63 0.28 -9.70
C GLY A 41 -0.25 0.87 -9.47
N ASP A 42 0.59 0.71 -10.49
CA ASP A 42 1.88 1.38 -10.55
C ASP A 42 1.68 2.78 -11.12
N PHE A 43 1.86 3.79 -10.26
CA PHE A 43 1.71 5.18 -10.65
C PHE A 43 3.00 5.77 -11.21
N ASN A 44 4.14 5.08 -11.11
CA ASN A 44 5.45 5.56 -11.52
C ASN A 44 5.77 6.99 -11.02
N LEU A 45 5.17 7.39 -9.90
CA LEU A 45 5.24 8.74 -9.34
C LEU A 45 5.42 8.65 -7.83
N SER A 46 6.15 9.61 -7.27
CA SER A 46 6.25 9.69 -5.82
C SER A 46 4.89 10.05 -5.21
N PRO A 47 4.62 9.69 -3.95
CA PRO A 47 3.40 10.13 -3.27
C PRO A 47 3.20 11.65 -3.30
N GLN A 48 4.29 12.44 -3.28
CA GLN A 48 4.24 13.90 -3.39
C GLN A 48 3.76 14.37 -4.77
N ASP A 49 4.09 13.63 -5.83
CA ASP A 49 3.65 13.97 -7.19
C ASP A 49 2.20 13.58 -7.44
N VAL A 50 1.73 12.46 -6.87
CA VAL A 50 0.34 12.00 -7.02
C VAL A 50 -0.63 12.77 -6.12
N LEU A 51 -0.22 13.10 -4.91
CA LEU A 51 -1.08 13.72 -3.88
C LEU A 51 -0.90 15.24 -3.79
N GLY A 52 0.02 15.83 -4.55
CA GLY A 52 0.40 17.24 -4.46
C GLY A 52 1.02 17.61 -3.11
N THR A 53 0.76 18.83 -2.63
CA THR A 53 0.99 19.20 -1.22
C THR A 53 0.02 18.40 -0.36
N LEU A 54 0.49 17.29 0.23
CA LEU A 54 -0.23 16.41 1.16
C LEU A 54 -1.29 17.20 1.95
N GLY A 55 -2.55 17.14 1.48
CA GLY A 55 -3.69 17.42 2.33
C GLY A 55 -3.59 16.44 3.48
N SER A 56 -3.50 16.95 4.70
CA SER A 56 -3.06 16.30 5.94
C SER A 56 -3.81 15.03 6.39
N HIS A 57 -4.70 14.48 5.56
CA HIS A 57 -5.63 13.41 5.90
C HIS A 57 -5.29 12.05 5.24
N LYS A 58 -4.64 12.03 4.07
CA LYS A 58 -4.25 10.76 3.42
C LYS A 58 -3.02 10.17 4.10
N MET A 59 -3.12 8.92 4.53
CA MET A 59 -2.02 8.21 5.15
C MET A 59 -1.73 6.88 4.44
N ALA A 60 -0.46 6.52 4.38
CA ALA A 60 -0.06 5.16 4.00
C ALA A 60 -0.62 4.16 5.03
N LEU A 61 -1.37 3.18 4.54
CA LEU A 61 -1.95 2.11 5.37
C LEU A 61 -0.87 1.23 6.00
N ILE A 62 0.14 0.90 5.21
CA ILE A 62 1.26 0.07 5.66
C ILE A 62 2.41 1.00 5.97
N ARG A 63 2.55 1.36 7.25
CA ARG A 63 3.74 2.03 7.76
C ARG A 63 4.85 1.00 7.96
N SER A 64 5.33 0.42 6.87
CA SER A 64 6.42 -0.57 6.92
C SER A 64 7.67 0.08 7.53
N PRO A 65 8.44 -0.62 8.39
CA PRO A 65 9.74 -0.10 8.82
C PRO A 65 10.61 0.16 7.60
N LEU A 66 10.98 1.42 7.43
CA LEU A 66 11.71 2.07 6.34
C LEU A 66 12.73 1.17 5.60
N SER A 67 12.74 1.28 4.26
CA SER A 67 13.67 0.73 3.25
C SER A 67 13.29 -0.58 2.53
N THR A 68 13.08 -0.47 1.21
CA THR A 68 13.37 -1.58 0.29
C THR A 68 14.90 -1.72 0.17
N THR A 69 15.36 -2.91 -0.20
CA THR A 69 16.79 -3.25 -0.38
C THR A 69 17.45 -2.58 -1.59
N VAL A 70 16.71 -1.77 -2.35
CA VAL A 70 17.22 -1.06 -3.52
C VAL A 70 17.18 0.45 -3.26
N PHE A 71 18.36 1.02 -3.01
CA PHE A 71 18.63 2.45 -2.88
C PHE A 71 17.83 3.25 -1.81
N GLY A 72 17.24 2.59 -0.81
CA GLY A 72 16.56 3.29 0.30
C GLY A 72 15.31 4.06 -0.13
N LYS A 73 14.70 3.71 -1.27
CA LYS A 73 13.49 4.37 -1.78
C LYS A 73 12.21 3.76 -1.17
N MET A 74 11.15 4.57 -1.15
CA MET A 74 9.87 4.30 -0.48
C MET A 74 9.22 3.00 -1.01
N TYR A 75 8.59 2.25 -0.10
CA TYR A 75 7.79 1.08 -0.43
C TYR A 75 6.64 1.40 -1.38
N ASP A 76 6.17 0.38 -2.09
CA ASP A 76 4.79 0.33 -2.59
C ASP A 76 3.87 0.57 -1.39
N ASN A 77 3.07 1.63 -1.47
CA ASN A 77 2.19 2.03 -0.38
C ASN A 77 0.79 2.20 -0.92
N ILE A 78 -0.18 1.68 -0.17
CA ILE A 78 -1.58 1.98 -0.40
C ILE A 78 -1.90 3.20 0.46
N TRP A 79 -2.18 4.32 -0.20
CA TRP A 79 -2.55 5.57 0.45
C TRP A 79 -4.07 5.71 0.44
N LEU A 80 -4.65 5.92 1.62
CA LEU A 80 -6.08 6.16 1.77
C LEU A 80 -6.31 7.33 2.73
N ASP A 81 -7.39 8.07 2.50
CA ASP A 81 -7.96 8.87 3.57
C ASP A 81 -8.79 7.94 4.45
N ARG A 82 -8.43 7.82 5.73
CA ARG A 82 -9.22 7.00 6.66
C ARG A 82 -10.60 7.61 6.91
N ALA A 83 -10.74 8.93 6.77
CA ALA A 83 -12.01 9.63 6.92
C ALA A 83 -13.05 9.11 5.93
N ASP A 84 -12.66 8.81 4.68
CA ASP A 84 -13.55 8.28 3.62
C ASP A 84 -14.24 6.95 3.99
N PHE A 85 -13.69 6.25 4.98
CA PHE A 85 -14.17 4.96 5.48
C PHE A 85 -14.67 5.02 6.93
N SER A 86 -14.47 6.15 7.64
CA SER A 86 -14.86 6.31 9.04
C SER A 86 -15.99 7.31 9.30
N THR A 87 -16.25 8.28 8.40
CA THR A 87 -17.28 9.31 8.63
C THR A 87 -18.64 8.93 8.04
N SER A 88 -19.61 8.96 8.94
CA SER A 88 -20.98 8.45 8.84
C SER A 88 -21.96 9.43 8.19
N ASN A 89 -21.79 9.72 6.89
CA ASN A 89 -22.91 10.27 6.10
C ASN A 89 -23.73 9.16 5.41
N ASP A 90 -23.18 7.96 5.30
CA ASP A 90 -23.88 6.76 4.85
C ASP A 90 -24.32 5.99 6.10
N HIS A 91 -25.47 6.35 6.67
CA HIS A 91 -25.97 5.89 7.99
C HIS A 91 -26.10 4.36 8.13
N GLU A 92 -25.91 3.59 7.06
CA GLU A 92 -26.14 2.15 7.03
C GLU A 92 -24.88 1.29 7.15
N ARG A 93 -23.67 1.81 6.87
CA ARG A 93 -22.47 0.98 6.72
C ARG A 93 -21.23 1.54 7.41
N GLU A 94 -20.59 0.71 8.21
CA GLU A 94 -19.25 0.94 8.76
C GLU A 94 -18.24 0.13 7.95
N TYR A 95 -17.15 0.76 7.50
CA TYR A 95 -16.10 0.09 6.74
C TYR A 95 -14.90 -0.23 7.63
N PHE A 96 -14.51 -1.50 7.67
CA PHE A 96 -13.27 -1.98 8.24
C PHE A 96 -12.22 -2.09 7.14
N VAL A 97 -11.02 -1.59 7.43
CA VAL A 97 -9.87 -1.63 6.54
C VAL A 97 -8.78 -2.45 7.21
N ASP A 98 -8.37 -3.54 6.58
CA ASP A 98 -7.21 -4.34 6.96
C ASP A 98 -6.17 -4.29 5.84
N SER A 99 -4.88 -4.41 6.16
CA SER A 99 -3.82 -4.30 5.18
C SER A 99 -2.52 -4.96 5.63
N GLY A 100 -1.68 -5.33 4.68
CA GLY A 100 -0.39 -5.93 4.98
C GLY A 100 0.50 -6.14 3.77
N VAL A 101 1.67 -6.70 4.03
CA VAL A 101 2.64 -7.09 3.01
C VAL A 101 2.60 -8.61 2.87
N LEU A 102 2.39 -9.10 1.66
CA LEU A 102 2.50 -10.51 1.35
C LEU A 102 3.97 -10.90 1.26
N ARG A 103 4.47 -11.57 2.30
CA ARG A 103 5.86 -12.04 2.40
C ARG A 103 6.01 -13.42 1.79
N VAL A 104 5.87 -13.50 0.47
CA VAL A 104 6.11 -14.73 -0.31
C VAL A 104 7.52 -15.26 -0.08
N ASP A 105 8.47 -14.34 0.10
CA ASP A 105 9.86 -14.64 0.41
C ASP A 105 10.01 -15.49 1.69
N TRP A 106 9.16 -15.34 2.71
CA TRP A 106 9.24 -16.17 3.91
C TRP A 106 8.95 -17.65 3.69
N ARG A 107 8.20 -17.98 2.64
CA ARG A 107 7.85 -19.37 2.33
C ARG A 107 8.98 -20.07 1.58
N TYR A 108 9.62 -19.37 0.64
CA TYR A 108 10.61 -19.96 -0.26
C TYR A 108 12.06 -19.65 0.14
N TYR A 109 12.27 -18.54 0.85
CA TYR A 109 13.55 -18.13 1.44
C TYR A 109 13.34 -17.83 2.93
N PRO A 110 13.05 -18.83 3.78
CA PRO A 110 12.82 -18.62 5.21
C PRO A 110 13.86 -17.74 5.94
N PRO A 111 15.16 -17.75 5.59
CA PRO A 111 16.14 -16.85 6.20
C PRO A 111 15.93 -15.36 5.89
N SER A 112 15.08 -14.99 4.91
CA SER A 112 14.65 -13.61 4.64
C SER A 112 13.71 -13.05 5.74
N LYS A 113 13.21 -13.91 6.62
CA LYS A 113 12.44 -13.52 7.80
C LYS A 113 13.39 -12.98 8.86
N SER A 114 13.48 -11.65 8.93
CA SER A 114 14.19 -10.97 10.02
C SER A 114 13.63 -11.43 11.36
N SER A 115 14.43 -12.17 12.12
CA SER A 115 14.10 -12.49 13.50
C SER A 115 14.45 -11.28 14.36
N ARG A 116 13.45 -10.72 15.06
CA ARG A 116 13.69 -9.74 16.11
C ARG A 116 14.21 -10.45 17.36
N LEU A 117 15.34 -11.13 17.24
CA LEU A 117 16.06 -11.58 18.43
C LEU A 117 16.52 -10.32 19.15
N SER A 118 16.18 -10.22 20.44
CA SER A 118 16.68 -9.17 21.34
C SER A 118 18.18 -9.39 21.53
N ALA A 119 18.99 -8.93 20.60
CA ALA A 119 20.43 -9.03 20.72
C ALA A 119 20.93 -7.97 21.71
N GLN A 120 21.69 -8.42 22.70
CA GLN A 120 22.31 -7.54 23.68
C GLN A 120 23.56 -6.86 23.11
N ASN A 121 24.24 -7.48 22.12
CA ASN A 121 25.36 -6.88 21.40
C ASN A 121 25.07 -6.69 19.89
N PRO A 122 25.50 -5.57 19.28
CA PRO A 122 25.34 -5.34 17.84
C PRO A 122 25.99 -6.40 16.95
N MET A 123 27.13 -6.96 17.39
CA MET A 123 27.89 -7.96 16.65
C MET A 123 27.14 -9.29 16.51
N ASP A 124 26.33 -9.67 17.50
CA ASP A 124 25.52 -10.89 17.48
C ASP A 124 24.44 -10.85 16.39
N THR A 125 24.11 -9.65 15.89
CA THR A 125 23.13 -9.46 14.81
C THR A 125 23.75 -9.40 13.42
N MET A 126 25.07 -9.25 13.27
CA MET A 126 25.69 -9.03 11.95
C MET A 126 25.51 -10.23 11.01
N LEU A 127 25.84 -11.44 11.46
CA LEU A 127 25.69 -12.65 10.65
C LEU A 127 24.22 -12.92 10.25
N PRO A 128 23.25 -12.89 11.20
CA PRO A 128 21.84 -13.07 10.87
C PRO A 128 21.30 -11.98 9.93
N ARG A 129 21.76 -10.72 10.07
CA ARG A 129 21.38 -9.63 9.17
C ARG A 129 21.94 -9.81 7.77
N LEU A 130 23.20 -10.23 7.64
CA LEU A 130 23.82 -10.53 6.34
C LEU A 130 23.10 -11.68 5.65
N GLN A 131 22.80 -12.77 6.37
CA GLN A 131 22.05 -13.90 5.82
C GLN A 131 20.64 -13.50 5.38
N THR A 132 19.96 -12.67 6.18
CA THR A 132 18.65 -12.11 5.82
C THR A 132 18.76 -11.27 4.54
N TYR A 133 19.77 -10.42 4.44
CA TYR A 133 20.02 -9.57 3.29
C TYR A 133 20.30 -10.40 2.03
N MET A 134 21.25 -11.34 2.09
CA MET A 134 21.60 -12.20 0.95
C MET A 134 20.41 -13.02 0.46
N SER A 135 19.61 -13.56 1.39
CA SER A 135 18.41 -14.33 1.04
C SER A 135 17.35 -13.46 0.34
N ARG A 136 17.23 -12.18 0.73
CA ARG A 136 16.36 -11.23 0.03
C ARG A 136 16.89 -10.84 -1.34
N VAL A 137 18.20 -10.66 -1.47
CA VAL A 137 18.83 -10.40 -2.78
C VAL A 137 18.55 -11.56 -3.72
N GLN A 138 18.74 -12.80 -3.26
CA GLN A 138 18.45 -13.99 -4.06
C GLN A 138 16.97 -14.07 -4.45
N CYS A 139 16.05 -13.89 -3.50
CA CYS A 139 14.61 -13.82 -3.78
C CYS A 139 14.27 -12.72 -4.80
N GLY A 140 14.96 -11.58 -4.74
CA GLY A 140 14.78 -10.46 -5.66
C GLY A 140 15.11 -10.82 -7.11
N TYR A 141 16.18 -11.60 -7.31
CA TYR A 141 16.58 -12.09 -8.63
C TYR A 141 15.63 -13.17 -9.20
N GLU A 142 15.08 -14.02 -8.34
CA GLU A 142 14.30 -15.19 -8.77
C GLU A 142 12.79 -14.92 -8.87
N LEU A 143 12.24 -14.01 -8.05
CA LEU A 143 10.81 -13.73 -7.99
C LEU A 143 10.50 -12.25 -8.26
N SER A 144 10.89 -11.40 -7.32
CA SER A 144 10.71 -9.94 -7.37
C SER A 144 11.42 -9.33 -6.16
N ASP A 145 12.04 -8.18 -6.35
CA ASP A 145 12.57 -7.33 -5.28
C ASP A 145 11.46 -6.56 -4.53
N HIS A 146 10.24 -6.58 -5.05
CA HIS A 146 9.03 -6.05 -4.42
C HIS A 146 8.23 -7.15 -3.72
N CYS A 147 7.69 -6.83 -2.54
CA CYS A 147 6.72 -7.69 -1.86
C CYS A 147 5.31 -7.10 -2.09
N PRO A 148 4.34 -7.87 -2.63
CA PRO A 148 3.00 -7.34 -2.88
C PRO A 148 2.37 -6.78 -1.61
N VAL A 149 1.83 -5.57 -1.70
CA VAL A 149 0.99 -4.99 -0.64
C VAL A 149 -0.47 -5.31 -0.91
N TRP A 150 -1.24 -5.56 0.15
CA TRP A 150 -2.65 -5.85 0.06
C TRP A 150 -3.45 -4.98 1.02
N VAL A 151 -4.71 -4.75 0.64
CA VAL A 151 -5.73 -4.10 1.46
C VAL A 151 -7.02 -4.88 1.30
N ALA A 152 -7.76 -5.07 2.39
CA ALA A 152 -9.08 -5.68 2.42
C ALA A 152 -10.07 -4.69 3.03
N PHE A 153 -11.22 -4.57 2.37
CA PHE A 153 -12.32 -3.71 2.81
C PHE A 153 -13.51 -4.58 3.18
N ALA A 154 -14.02 -4.45 4.40
CA ALA A 154 -15.23 -5.13 4.84
C ALA A 154 -16.28 -4.10 5.24
N ALA A 155 -17.48 -4.21 4.67
CA ALA A 155 -18.62 -3.39 5.09
C ALA A 155 -19.43 -4.17 6.15
N ALA A 156 -19.63 -3.59 7.31
CA ALA A 156 -20.61 -4.07 8.27
C ALA A 156 -21.89 -3.24 8.16
N SER A 157 -23.02 -3.92 8.03
CA SER A 157 -24.32 -3.28 8.21
C SER A 157 -24.48 -2.96 9.69
N LYS A 158 -24.80 -1.71 10.04
CA LYS A 158 -25.27 -1.42 11.39
C LYS A 158 -26.56 -2.20 11.60
N ARG A 159 -26.51 -3.27 12.40
CA ARG A 159 -27.74 -3.91 12.90
C ARG A 159 -28.48 -2.86 13.71
N ASN A 160 -29.65 -2.43 13.23
CA ASN A 160 -30.61 -1.68 14.04
C ASN A 160 -31.00 -2.58 15.22
N GLY A 161 -30.28 -2.45 16.33
CA GLY A 161 -30.66 -3.00 17.60
C GLY A 161 -31.91 -2.28 18.07
N LYS A 162 -33.09 -2.77 17.67
CA LYS A 162 -34.32 -2.51 18.42
C LYS A 162 -34.14 -3.17 19.79
N LYS A 163 -33.83 -2.36 20.80
CA LYS A 163 -34.25 -2.63 22.17
C LYS A 163 -35.64 -2.07 22.35
#